data_AF-N4VH78-F1
#
_entry.id   AF-N4VH78-F1
#
_cell.length_a   1.000
_cell.length_b   1.000
_cell.length_c   1.000
_cell.angle_alpha   90.00
_cell.angle_beta   90.00
_cell.angle_gamma   90.00
#
_symmetry.space_group_name_H-M   'P 1'
#
loop_
_entity.id
_entity.type
_entity.pdbx_description
1 polymer ?
#
loop_
_entity_poly.entity_id
_entity_poly.type
_entity_poly.pdbx_seq_one_letter_code
_entity_poly.pdbx_strand_id
1 'polypeptide(L)'
;MAPESLTARTLEELPTHLSSYGYHRDPFARTCLSMISTGIHTWGFVIYRCTYDDDELWDRYLAQLKSLCHDELVNDKRAELLEPHLDWVVVEDPATLDNASRFQVRKHFNQWVAEQNVPLHAAKNYINCFPIQLPRFRYCLYVDKQCLETVIQFQEANDGTKMFISTLPPLVFAVVDRIWTPNGTEDPFDVFEAVEKEKADAKKHGDGEQDDEEEEDDDDEDEEEEEEYEYVDEEEEYDRGYPLVDGSDRRYVGWMYCNAWCVAGIYEMLHNTDGLDDYGSYLRPPGIWPGKDRSMPT
;
A
#
# COMPACT_ATOMS: atom_id res chain seq x y z
N MET A 1 27.12 9.69 10.86
CA MET A 1 26.40 9.35 12.11
C MET A 1 25.11 8.67 11.65
N ALA A 2 24.76 7.48 12.15
CA ALA A 2 23.48 6.87 11.74
C ALA A 2 22.34 7.77 12.24
N PRO A 3 21.25 7.95 11.47
CA PRO A 3 20.10 8.72 11.95
C PRO A 3 19.60 8.13 13.28
N GLU A 4 19.25 9.00 14.23
CA GLU A 4 18.83 8.61 15.59
C GLU A 4 17.68 7.58 15.57
N SER A 5 16.81 7.66 14.55
CA SER A 5 15.73 6.69 14.32
C SER A 5 16.21 5.25 14.14
N LEU A 6 17.35 5.01 13.48
CA LEU A 6 17.88 3.65 13.26
C LEU A 6 18.48 3.02 14.52
N THR A 7 18.70 3.81 15.57
CA THR A 7 19.11 3.28 16.87
C THR A 7 17.94 2.84 17.73
N ALA A 8 16.71 3.30 17.44
CA ALA A 8 15.51 2.88 18.15
C ALA A 8 15.28 1.37 18.00
N ARG A 9 15.02 0.71 19.12
CA ARG A 9 14.72 -0.72 19.25
C ARG A 9 13.27 -0.98 19.66
N THR A 10 12.56 0.06 20.06
CA THR A 10 11.14 0.01 20.44
C THR A 10 10.36 1.12 19.73
N LEU A 11 9.03 0.99 19.65
CA LEU A 11 8.17 2.02 19.04
C LEU A 11 8.20 3.33 19.84
N GLU A 12 8.41 3.25 21.15
CA GLU A 12 8.48 4.39 22.06
C GLU A 12 9.73 5.26 21.88
N GLU A 13 10.81 4.68 21.33
CA GLU A 13 12.08 5.36 21.07
C GLU A 13 12.08 6.11 19.72
N LEU A 14 11.06 5.91 18.89
CA LEU A 14 11.02 6.47 17.54
C LEU A 14 10.59 7.95 17.53
N PRO A 15 11.13 8.75 16.58
CA PRO A 15 10.64 10.11 16.36
C PRO A 15 9.16 10.12 15.96
N THR A 16 8.42 11.12 16.45
CA THR A 16 6.99 11.30 16.16
C THR A 16 6.73 12.22 14.95
N HIS A 17 7.74 12.50 14.14
CA HIS A 17 7.63 13.32 12.93
C HIS A 17 8.52 12.76 11.83
N LEU A 18 8.09 12.93 10.57
CA LEU A 18 8.94 12.62 9.42
C LEU A 18 10.06 13.67 9.34
N SER A 19 11.32 13.22 9.27
CA SER A 19 12.43 14.14 8.98
C SER A 19 12.24 14.76 7.60
N SER A 20 12.26 16.09 7.54
CA SER A 20 11.97 16.88 6.33
C SER A 20 13.15 17.03 5.37
N TYR A 21 14.39 16.65 5.74
CA TYR A 21 15.57 16.81 4.88
C TYR A 21 16.68 15.74 5.10
N GLY A 22 17.25 15.23 4.00
CA GLY A 22 18.62 14.68 3.94
C GLY A 22 18.79 13.19 3.59
N TYR A 23 20.03 12.82 3.21
CA TYR A 23 20.54 11.48 2.82
C TYR A 23 20.48 10.39 3.94
N HIS A 24 19.78 10.66 5.04
CA HIS A 24 19.70 9.80 6.24
C HIS A 24 18.24 9.59 6.66
N ARG A 25 17.35 9.37 5.70
CA ARG A 25 15.98 8.96 5.97
C ARG A 25 16.00 7.50 6.40
N ASP A 26 15.34 7.19 7.51
CA ASP A 26 15.01 5.83 7.85
C ASP A 26 14.13 5.23 6.74
N PRO A 27 14.52 4.09 6.13
CA PRO A 27 13.81 3.50 5.01
C PRO A 27 12.42 2.98 5.39
N PHE A 28 12.07 2.88 6.68
CA PHE A 28 10.76 2.45 7.15
C PHE A 28 10.06 3.48 8.03
N ALA A 29 10.39 4.77 7.84
CA ALA A 29 9.89 5.84 8.69
C ALA A 29 8.35 5.97 8.67
N ARG A 30 7.70 5.78 7.51
CA ARG A 30 6.24 5.87 7.41
C ARG A 30 5.57 4.67 8.08
N THR A 31 6.10 3.47 7.87
CA THR A 31 5.62 2.25 8.54
C THR A 31 5.67 2.44 10.05
N CYS A 32 6.82 2.83 10.59
CA CYS A 32 7.01 3.11 12.02
C CYS A 32 6.06 4.19 12.53
N LEU A 33 5.99 5.33 11.83
CA LEU A 33 5.16 6.46 12.25
C LEU A 33 3.67 6.13 12.19
N SER A 34 3.25 5.32 11.21
CA SER A 34 1.87 4.88 11.09
C SER A 34 1.44 3.99 12.26
N MET A 35 2.33 3.11 12.76
CA MET A 35 2.05 2.30 13.95
C MET A 35 1.81 3.18 15.17
N ILE A 36 2.66 4.18 15.39
CA ILE A 36 2.55 5.09 16.52
C ILE A 36 1.32 6.00 16.39
N SER A 37 1.03 6.47 15.18
CA SER A 37 -0.08 7.39 14.91
C SER A 37 -1.43 6.69 15.04
N THR A 38 -1.57 5.49 14.46
CA THR A 38 -2.85 4.77 14.45
C THR A 38 -3.06 3.89 15.67
N GLY A 39 -1.99 3.49 16.36
CA GLY A 39 -2.02 2.46 17.40
C GLY A 39 -2.11 1.03 16.85
N ILE A 40 -2.12 0.87 15.52
CA ILE A 40 -2.11 -0.43 14.87
C ILE A 40 -0.65 -0.84 14.69
N HIS A 41 -0.16 -1.67 15.61
CA HIS A 41 1.25 -2.07 15.59
C HIS A 41 1.51 -3.19 14.59
N THR A 42 0.50 -3.94 14.15
CA THR A 42 0.69 -5.02 13.17
C THR A 42 0.85 -4.48 11.75
N TRP A 43 1.83 -4.99 11.02
CA TRP A 43 2.06 -4.67 9.61
C TRP A 43 2.32 -5.94 8.78
N GLY A 44 2.45 -5.79 7.46
CA GLY A 44 2.55 -6.91 6.52
C GLY A 44 1.25 -7.13 5.75
N PHE A 45 1.32 -7.98 4.74
CA PHE A 45 0.24 -8.15 3.77
C PHE A 45 -0.65 -9.37 4.06
N VAL A 46 -1.88 -9.27 3.55
CA VAL A 46 -2.73 -10.43 3.27
C VAL A 46 -2.35 -11.02 1.92
N ILE A 47 -2.01 -12.31 1.87
CA ILE A 47 -1.56 -13.04 0.69
C ILE A 47 -2.64 -14.01 0.25
N TYR A 48 -3.05 -13.91 -1.01
CA TYR A 48 -3.99 -14.81 -1.66
C TYR A 48 -3.27 -15.83 -2.52
N ARG A 49 -3.41 -17.11 -2.16
CA ARG A 49 -3.00 -18.24 -3.01
C ARG A 49 -4.08 -18.51 -4.05
N CYS A 50 -3.75 -18.32 -5.33
CA CYS A 50 -4.70 -18.43 -6.44
C CYS A 50 -4.40 -19.60 -7.40
N THR A 51 -3.54 -20.52 -6.97
CA THR A 51 -3.22 -21.77 -7.67
C THR A 51 -2.93 -22.87 -6.66
N TYR A 52 -3.43 -24.07 -6.95
CA TYR A 52 -3.34 -25.23 -6.06
C TYR A 52 -2.75 -26.47 -6.76
N ASP A 53 -2.09 -26.27 -7.89
CA ASP A 53 -1.49 -27.34 -8.69
C ASP A 53 -0.29 -28.02 -8.00
N ASP A 54 0.43 -27.29 -7.13
CA ASP A 54 1.68 -27.75 -6.50
C ASP A 54 1.87 -27.12 -5.11
N ASP A 55 1.60 -27.89 -4.06
CA ASP A 55 1.77 -27.47 -2.66
C ASP A 55 3.24 -27.30 -2.25
N GLU A 56 4.13 -28.17 -2.75
CA GLU A 56 5.55 -28.10 -2.41
C GLU A 56 6.21 -26.85 -3.02
N LEU A 57 5.81 -26.49 -4.24
CA LEU A 57 6.25 -25.26 -4.88
C LEU A 57 5.70 -24.02 -4.14
N TRP A 58 4.45 -24.07 -3.68
CA TRP A 58 3.86 -23.01 -2.86
C TRP A 58 4.63 -22.80 -1.55
N ASP A 59 4.94 -23.87 -0.82
CA ASP A 59 5.70 -23.79 0.42
C ASP A 59 7.10 -23.18 0.18
N ARG A 60 7.78 -23.58 -0.90
CA ARG A 60 9.07 -23.00 -1.29
C ARG A 60 8.95 -21.52 -1.65
N TYR A 61 7.91 -21.14 -2.40
CA TYR A 61 7.63 -19.76 -2.76
C TYR A 61 7.43 -18.89 -1.53
N LEU A 62 6.54 -19.32 -0.62
CA LEU A 62 6.20 -18.56 0.58
C LEU A 62 7.40 -18.45 1.54
N ALA A 63 8.18 -19.52 1.69
CA ALA A 63 9.41 -19.49 2.46
C ALA A 63 10.43 -18.51 1.87
N GLN A 64 10.58 -18.50 0.54
CA GLN A 64 11.49 -17.57 -0.14
C GLN A 64 11.02 -16.12 0.01
N LEU A 65 9.73 -15.83 -0.16
CA LEU A 65 9.16 -14.49 0.03
C LEU A 65 9.42 -13.97 1.46
N LYS A 66 9.19 -14.80 2.48
CA LYS A 66 9.44 -14.44 3.88
C LYS A 66 10.93 -14.24 4.16
N SER A 67 11.81 -15.08 3.60
CA SER A 67 13.26 -14.90 3.70
C SER A 67 13.73 -13.58 3.10
N LEU A 68 13.19 -13.20 1.94
CA LEU A 68 13.53 -11.94 1.29
C LEU A 68 13.11 -10.72 2.12
N CYS A 69 11.93 -10.78 2.75
CA CYS A 69 11.48 -9.76 3.68
C CYS A 69 12.43 -9.61 4.87
N HIS A 70 12.83 -10.73 5.48
CA HIS A 70 13.81 -10.75 6.56
C HIS A 70 15.14 -10.12 6.12
N ASP A 71 15.67 -10.54 4.97
CA ASP A 71 16.94 -10.04 4.46
C ASP A 71 16.90 -8.52 4.20
N GLU A 72 15.79 -8.01 3.65
CA GLU A 72 15.57 -6.57 3.47
C GLU A 72 15.58 -5.83 4.81
N LEU A 73 14.81 -6.29 5.80
CA LEU A 73 14.76 -5.69 7.13
C LEU A 73 16.11 -5.73 7.86
N VAL A 74 16.89 -6.80 7.70
CA VAL A 74 18.25 -6.90 8.25
C VAL A 74 19.19 -5.90 7.59
N ASN A 75 19.16 -5.82 6.26
CA ASN A 75 20.00 -4.88 5.49
C ASN A 75 19.72 -3.42 5.86
N ASP A 76 18.45 -3.09 6.09
CA ASP A 76 17.98 -1.77 6.48
C ASP A 76 18.00 -1.51 7.99
N LYS A 77 18.53 -2.47 8.78
CA LYS A 77 18.69 -2.40 10.24
C LYS A 77 17.37 -2.18 10.99
N ARG A 78 16.30 -2.77 10.47
CA ARG A 78 14.94 -2.66 11.00
C ARG A 78 14.34 -3.98 11.48
N ALA A 79 15.02 -5.10 11.27
CA ALA A 79 14.58 -6.43 11.72
C ALA A 79 14.19 -6.46 13.22
N GLU A 80 15.07 -6.00 14.12
CA GLU A 80 14.82 -6.02 15.57
C GLU A 80 13.55 -5.25 15.99
N LEU A 81 13.20 -4.18 15.26
CA LEU A 81 12.05 -3.34 15.57
C LEU A 81 10.76 -3.83 14.88
N LEU A 82 10.83 -4.18 13.59
CA LEU A 82 9.64 -4.42 12.78
C LEU A 82 9.23 -5.89 12.70
N GLU A 83 10.16 -6.84 12.77
CA GLU A 83 9.79 -8.27 12.71
C GLU A 83 8.86 -8.74 13.83
N PRO A 84 8.98 -8.26 15.09
CA PRO A 84 8.03 -8.61 16.15
C PRO A 84 6.58 -8.21 15.83
N HIS A 85 6.39 -7.30 14.89
CA HIS A 85 5.12 -6.72 14.48
C HIS A 85 4.64 -7.20 13.09
N LEU A 86 5.48 -7.95 12.37
CA LEU A 86 5.19 -8.44 11.03
C LEU A 86 4.24 -9.64 11.11
N ASP A 87 3.11 -9.53 10.42
CA ASP A 87 2.11 -10.59 10.33
C ASP A 87 1.74 -10.91 8.87
N TRP A 88 1.92 -12.18 8.52
CA TRP A 88 1.63 -12.72 7.20
C TRP A 88 0.29 -13.48 7.23
N VAL A 89 -0.78 -12.84 6.77
CA VAL A 89 -2.08 -13.49 6.67
C VAL A 89 -2.15 -14.22 5.34
N VAL A 90 -2.04 -15.54 5.37
CA VAL A 90 -2.14 -16.37 4.16
C VAL A 90 -3.57 -16.89 4.04
N VAL A 91 -4.25 -16.56 2.95
CA VAL A 91 -5.62 -16.97 2.65
C VAL A 91 -5.58 -18.09 1.63
N GLU A 92 -6.04 -19.26 2.06
CA GLU A 92 -6.13 -20.48 1.25
C GLU A 92 -7.57 -21.01 1.30
N ASP A 93 -8.21 -21.07 0.14
CA ASP A 93 -9.53 -21.66 -0.06
C ASP A 93 -9.61 -22.16 -1.51
N PRO A 94 -9.15 -23.40 -1.78
CA PRO A 94 -9.12 -23.95 -3.14
C PRO A 94 -10.49 -23.90 -3.84
N ALA A 95 -11.59 -23.96 -3.09
CA ALA A 95 -12.93 -23.98 -3.66
C ALA A 95 -13.34 -22.63 -4.28
N THR A 96 -12.79 -21.52 -3.78
CA THR A 96 -13.16 -20.17 -4.23
C THR A 96 -11.99 -19.39 -4.83
N LEU A 97 -10.75 -19.79 -4.55
CA LEU A 97 -9.53 -19.08 -4.95
C LEU A 97 -8.75 -19.77 -6.07
N ASP A 98 -9.01 -21.04 -6.40
CA ASP A 98 -8.31 -21.69 -7.52
C ASP A 98 -8.64 -21.00 -8.84
N ASN A 99 -7.62 -20.45 -9.51
CA ASN A 99 -7.75 -19.61 -10.70
C ASN A 99 -8.68 -18.39 -10.51
N ALA A 100 -8.83 -17.89 -9.29
CA ALA A 100 -9.63 -16.70 -9.03
C ALA A 100 -9.03 -15.46 -9.71
N SER A 101 -9.89 -14.68 -10.37
CA SER A 101 -9.50 -13.39 -10.93
C SER A 101 -9.17 -12.38 -9.83
N ARG A 102 -8.37 -11.36 -10.15
CA ARG A 102 -8.12 -10.22 -9.24
C ARG A 102 -9.41 -9.52 -8.81
N PHE A 103 -10.46 -9.51 -9.63
CA PHE A 103 -11.78 -9.02 -9.23
C PHE A 103 -12.39 -9.84 -8.09
N GLN A 104 -12.34 -11.17 -8.17
CA GLN A 104 -12.82 -12.05 -7.10
C GLN A 104 -11.99 -11.88 -5.83
N VAL A 105 -10.66 -11.72 -5.96
CA VAL A 105 -9.78 -11.47 -4.82
C VAL A 105 -10.05 -10.12 -4.16
N ARG A 106 -10.32 -9.05 -4.92
CA ARG A 106 -10.77 -7.76 -4.34
C ARG A 106 -12.04 -7.92 -3.50
N LYS A 107 -13.01 -8.70 -3.99
CA LYS A 107 -14.25 -8.98 -3.23
C LYS A 107 -13.97 -9.72 -1.93
N HIS A 108 -13.15 -10.78 -1.97
CA HIS A 108 -12.78 -11.54 -0.78
C HIS A 108 -11.99 -10.68 0.21
N PHE A 109 -11.08 -9.84 -0.29
CA PHE A 109 -10.27 -8.96 0.54
C PHE A 109 -11.09 -7.86 1.20
N ASN A 110 -12.03 -7.23 0.49
CA ASN A 110 -12.96 -6.28 1.10
C ASN A 110 -13.80 -6.93 2.23
N GLN A 111 -14.22 -8.19 2.07
CA GLN A 111 -14.87 -8.93 3.14
C GLN A 111 -13.93 -9.15 4.34
N TRP A 112 -12.69 -9.61 4.09
CA TRP A 112 -11.70 -9.80 5.15
C TRP A 112 -11.48 -8.50 5.95
N VAL A 113 -11.38 -7.34 5.26
CA VAL A 113 -11.18 -6.06 5.94
C VAL A 113 -12.39 -5.66 6.78
N ALA A 114 -13.61 -5.90 6.30
CA ALA A 114 -14.84 -5.62 7.05
C ALA A 114 -14.89 -6.40 8.40
N GLU A 115 -14.20 -7.53 8.49
CA GLU A 115 -14.11 -8.36 9.68
C GLU A 115 -13.02 -7.88 10.68
N GLN A 116 -12.12 -6.96 10.28
CA GLN A 116 -10.98 -6.54 11.12
C GLN A 116 -11.31 -5.47 12.17
N ASN A 117 -12.54 -4.93 12.21
CA ASN A 117 -12.94 -3.83 13.11
C ASN A 117 -11.94 -2.66 13.13
N VAL A 118 -11.51 -2.21 11.94
CA VAL A 118 -10.50 -1.15 11.81
C VAL A 118 -11.05 0.16 12.40
N PRO A 119 -10.31 0.84 13.29
CA PRO A 119 -10.72 2.15 13.81
C PRO A 119 -10.88 3.18 12.69
N LEU A 120 -11.88 4.05 12.82
CA LEU A 120 -12.11 5.11 11.85
C LEU A 120 -11.03 6.19 11.92
N HIS A 121 -10.60 6.53 13.14
CA HIS A 121 -9.65 7.61 13.41
C HIS A 121 -8.33 7.08 13.95
N ALA A 122 -7.24 7.76 13.63
CA ALA A 122 -5.94 7.49 14.21
C ALA A 122 -5.96 7.85 15.72
N ALA A 123 -5.23 7.07 16.54
CA ALA A 123 -5.09 7.35 17.96
C ALA A 123 -4.39 8.68 18.26
N LYS A 124 -3.51 9.11 17.33
CA LYS A 124 -2.73 10.35 17.38
C LYS A 124 -2.65 10.95 15.98
N ASN A 125 -2.53 12.27 15.90
CA ASN A 125 -2.51 13.02 14.62
C ASN A 125 -1.09 13.33 14.13
N TYR A 126 -0.19 12.34 14.13
CA TYR A 126 1.18 12.54 13.62
C TYR A 126 1.27 12.47 12.09
N ILE A 127 0.34 11.76 11.46
CA ILE A 127 0.16 11.72 10.01
C ILE A 127 -1.32 11.87 9.66
N ASN A 128 -1.58 12.53 8.54
CA ASN A 128 -2.92 12.59 7.96
C ASN A 128 -3.20 11.29 7.19
N CYS A 129 -3.46 10.20 7.93
CA CYS A 129 -3.74 8.88 7.37
C CYS A 129 -4.80 8.18 8.22
N PHE A 130 -5.90 7.78 7.59
CA PHE A 130 -6.92 6.98 8.27
C PHE A 130 -6.43 5.53 8.42
N PRO A 131 -6.72 4.84 9.55
CA PRO A 131 -6.22 3.48 9.76
C PRO A 131 -6.60 2.49 8.65
N ILE A 132 -7.78 2.64 8.05
CA ILE A 132 -8.23 1.81 6.92
C ILE A 132 -7.45 2.04 5.62
N GLN A 133 -6.72 3.16 5.49
CA GLN A 133 -5.85 3.45 4.36
C GLN A 133 -4.45 2.85 4.53
N LEU A 134 -4.13 2.27 5.70
CA LEU A 134 -2.84 1.60 5.88
C LEU A 134 -2.67 0.48 4.83
N PRO A 135 -1.44 0.21 4.36
CA PRO A 135 -1.22 -0.72 3.27
C PRO A 135 -1.82 -2.10 3.49
N ARG A 136 -1.78 -2.61 4.73
CA ARG A 136 -2.38 -3.88 5.14
C ARG A 136 -3.89 -3.98 4.88
N PHE A 137 -4.61 -2.86 4.92
CA PHE A 137 -6.07 -2.84 4.75
C PHE A 137 -6.50 -2.35 3.37
N ARG A 138 -5.62 -1.68 2.63
CA ARG A 138 -5.89 -1.20 1.26
C ARG A 138 -5.39 -2.15 0.17
N TYR A 139 -4.26 -2.82 0.40
CA TYR A 139 -3.60 -3.67 -0.58
C TYR A 139 -3.44 -5.11 -0.09
N CYS A 140 -3.58 -6.06 -1.02
CA CYS A 140 -3.27 -7.47 -0.78
C CYS A 140 -2.28 -7.98 -1.83
N LEU A 141 -1.59 -9.08 -1.51
CA LEU A 141 -0.75 -9.79 -2.47
C LEU A 141 -1.58 -10.89 -3.14
N TYR A 142 -1.43 -10.99 -4.45
CA TYR A 142 -2.05 -11.99 -5.29
C TYR A 142 -0.94 -12.84 -5.93
N VAL A 143 -1.04 -14.17 -5.76
CA VAL A 143 -0.09 -15.13 -6.32
C VAL A 143 -0.85 -16.16 -7.14
N ASP A 144 -0.80 -16.02 -8.46
CA ASP A 144 -1.27 -17.03 -9.41
C ASP A 144 -0.14 -17.96 -9.83
N LYS A 145 -0.45 -18.87 -10.77
CA LYS A 145 0.50 -19.82 -11.33
C LYS A 145 1.75 -19.15 -11.90
N GLN A 146 1.57 -18.06 -12.65
CA GLN A 146 2.69 -17.36 -13.28
C GLN A 146 3.63 -16.74 -12.23
N CYS A 147 3.06 -16.15 -11.17
CA CYS A 147 3.84 -15.67 -10.03
C CYS A 147 4.54 -16.82 -9.29
N LEU A 148 3.82 -17.90 -9.01
CA LEU A 148 4.33 -19.06 -8.27
C LEU A 148 5.55 -19.68 -8.97
N GLU A 149 5.49 -19.88 -10.28
CA GLU A 149 6.55 -20.50 -11.07
C GLU A 149 7.85 -19.68 -11.09
N THR A 150 7.81 -18.38 -10.80
CA THR A 150 9.02 -17.54 -10.75
C THR A 150 10.03 -18.00 -9.68
N VAL A 151 9.57 -18.71 -8.63
CA VAL A 151 10.48 -19.27 -7.60
C VAL A 151 11.45 -20.30 -8.18
N ILE A 152 11.04 -21.01 -9.23
CA ILE A 152 11.88 -22.04 -9.87
C ILE A 152 13.13 -21.38 -10.44
N GLN A 153 12.93 -20.39 -11.32
CA GLN A 153 14.03 -19.67 -11.97
C GLN A 153 14.87 -18.88 -10.97
N PHE A 154 14.24 -18.28 -9.95
CA PHE A 154 14.93 -17.59 -8.87
C PHE A 154 15.89 -18.53 -8.14
N GLN A 155 15.41 -19.69 -7.68
CA GLN A 155 16.20 -20.64 -6.90
C GLN A 155 17.28 -21.33 -7.74
N GLU A 156 16.98 -21.68 -9.00
CA GLU A 156 17.96 -22.26 -9.93
C GLU A 156 19.11 -21.31 -10.22
N ALA A 157 18.84 -20.00 -10.33
CA ALA A 157 19.85 -18.98 -10.57
C ALA A 157 20.60 -18.55 -9.29
N ASN A 158 20.04 -18.81 -8.11
CA ASN A 158 20.61 -18.40 -6.83
C ASN A 158 21.61 -19.46 -6.30
N ASP A 159 22.78 -19.53 -6.93
CA ASP A 159 23.89 -20.40 -6.53
C ASP A 159 24.77 -19.82 -5.40
N GLY A 160 24.36 -18.69 -4.81
CA GLY A 160 25.11 -17.97 -3.77
C GLY A 160 26.30 -17.15 -4.31
N THR A 161 26.53 -17.09 -5.62
CA THR A 161 27.66 -16.34 -6.22
C THR A 161 27.30 -14.91 -6.63
N LYS A 162 26.00 -14.60 -6.74
CA LYS A 162 25.54 -13.28 -7.17
C LYS A 162 25.79 -12.22 -6.10
N MET A 163 26.44 -11.14 -6.51
CA MET A 163 26.75 -10.01 -5.61
C MET A 163 25.51 -9.21 -5.22
N PHE A 164 24.50 -9.13 -6.10
CA PHE A 164 23.26 -8.41 -5.83
C PHE A 164 22.06 -9.28 -6.18
N ILE A 165 21.11 -9.38 -5.25
CA ILE A 165 19.87 -10.13 -5.43
C ILE A 165 19.03 -9.57 -6.59
N SER A 166 19.15 -8.28 -6.86
CA SER A 166 18.54 -7.63 -8.02
C SER A 166 19.05 -8.20 -9.35
N THR A 167 20.18 -8.90 -9.40
CA THR A 167 20.67 -9.53 -10.64
C THR A 167 20.06 -10.90 -10.92
N LEU A 168 19.32 -11.46 -9.96
CA LEU A 168 18.60 -12.72 -10.15
C LEU A 168 17.33 -12.51 -11.00
N PRO A 169 16.84 -13.59 -11.66
CA PRO A 169 15.47 -13.64 -12.13
C PRO A 169 14.51 -13.20 -11.01
N PRO A 170 13.48 -12.41 -11.30
CA PRO A 170 12.61 -11.89 -10.26
C PRO A 170 11.76 -13.01 -9.65
N LEU A 171 11.64 -13.04 -8.32
CA LEU A 171 10.53 -13.73 -7.64
C LEU A 171 9.38 -12.73 -7.59
N VAL A 172 8.19 -13.07 -8.10
CA VAL A 172 7.15 -12.07 -8.36
C VAL A 172 5.88 -12.35 -7.58
N PHE A 173 5.22 -11.29 -7.12
CA PHE A 173 3.80 -11.26 -6.72
C PHE A 173 3.11 -10.07 -7.39
N ALA A 174 1.77 -10.08 -7.43
CA ALA A 174 1.01 -8.88 -7.76
C ALA A 174 0.53 -8.19 -6.48
N VAL A 175 0.66 -6.86 -6.41
CA VAL A 175 -0.03 -6.04 -5.40
C VAL A 175 -1.35 -5.59 -5.99
N VAL A 176 -2.45 -5.82 -5.30
CA VAL A 176 -3.81 -5.48 -5.75
C VAL A 176 -4.38 -4.40 -4.83
N ASP A 177 -4.79 -3.27 -5.41
CA ASP A 177 -5.57 -2.24 -4.73
C ASP A 177 -7.04 -2.65 -4.69
N ARG A 178 -7.60 -2.69 -3.48
CA ARG A 178 -8.98 -3.13 -3.24
C ARG A 178 -10.02 -2.11 -3.70
N ILE A 179 -9.69 -0.81 -3.70
CA ILE A 179 -10.65 0.26 -3.98
C ILE A 179 -10.75 0.57 -5.47
N TRP A 180 -9.86 0.01 -6.30
CA TRP A 180 -9.88 0.26 -7.73
C TRP A 180 -11.08 -0.41 -8.42
N THR A 181 -11.72 0.33 -9.33
CA THR A 181 -12.73 -0.18 -10.26
C THR A 181 -12.45 0.28 -11.70
N PRO A 182 -13.04 -0.38 -12.72
CA PRO A 182 -12.92 0.09 -14.10
C PRO A 182 -13.43 1.53 -14.33
N ASN A 183 -14.30 2.02 -13.45
CA ASN A 183 -14.93 3.34 -13.54
C ASN A 183 -14.25 4.39 -12.64
N GLY A 184 -13.25 4.03 -11.84
CA GLY A 184 -12.67 4.97 -10.87
C GLY A 184 -12.07 4.26 -9.67
N THR A 185 -12.28 4.85 -8.50
CA THR A 185 -12.08 4.18 -7.21
C THR A 185 -13.40 4.20 -6.45
N GLU A 186 -13.75 3.07 -5.84
CA GLU A 186 -14.89 2.93 -4.94
C GLU A 186 -14.36 2.33 -3.63
N ASP A 187 -14.30 3.15 -2.58
CA ASP A 187 -14.01 2.64 -1.24
C ASP A 187 -15.33 2.25 -0.56
N PRO A 188 -15.61 0.95 -0.35
CA PRO A 188 -16.86 0.52 0.29
C PRO A 188 -17.02 0.99 1.74
N PHE A 189 -15.97 1.59 2.32
CA PHE A 189 -15.97 2.12 3.67
C PHE A 189 -16.14 3.66 3.72
N ASP A 190 -16.26 4.33 2.56
CA ASP A 190 -16.29 5.80 2.34
C ASP A 190 -15.99 6.63 3.60
N VAL A 191 -14.69 6.65 3.93
CA VAL A 191 -14.19 7.20 5.19
C VAL A 191 -14.42 8.70 5.24
N PHE A 192 -14.34 9.37 4.09
CA PHE A 192 -14.57 10.81 4.00
C PHE A 192 -16.03 11.14 4.27
N GLU A 193 -16.97 10.39 3.67
CA GLU A 193 -18.40 10.55 3.97
C GLU A 193 -18.68 10.29 5.46
N ALA A 194 -18.09 9.23 6.04
CA ALA A 194 -18.26 8.91 7.45
C ALA A 194 -17.74 10.04 8.37
N VAL A 195 -16.57 10.60 8.09
CA VAL A 195 -15.97 11.69 8.86
C VAL A 195 -16.77 12.99 8.73
N GLU A 196 -17.21 13.34 7.52
CA GLU A 196 -18.04 14.53 7.29
C GLU A 196 -19.40 14.42 7.99
N LYS A 197 -19.98 13.22 8.01
CA LYS A 197 -21.21 12.94 8.76
C LYS A 197 -21.01 13.09 10.26
N GLU A 198 -19.93 12.56 10.84
CA GLU A 198 -19.61 12.74 12.26
C GLU A 198 -19.43 14.22 12.64
N LYS A 199 -18.71 15.00 11.80
CA LYS A 199 -18.56 16.45 12.01
C LYS A 199 -19.92 17.17 11.96
N ALA A 200 -20.76 16.83 10.99
CA ALA A 200 -22.10 17.41 10.85
C ALA A 200 -23.00 17.08 12.04
N ASP A 201 -22.90 15.87 12.59
CA ASP A 201 -23.66 15.44 13.77
C ASP A 201 -23.12 16.09 15.05
N ALA A 202 -21.80 16.25 15.21
CA ALA A 202 -21.21 17.00 16.32
C ALA A 202 -21.65 18.48 16.33
N LYS A 203 -21.71 19.12 15.15
CA LYS A 203 -22.22 20.50 15.00
C LYS A 203 -23.70 20.63 15.37
N LYS A 204 -24.50 19.56 15.22
CA LYS A 204 -25.93 19.55 15.61
C LYS A 204 -26.16 19.30 17.10
N HIS A 205 -25.20 18.69 17.80
CA HIS A 205 -25.35 18.30 19.21
C HIS A 205 -24.70 19.29 20.21
N GLY A 206 -24.08 20.37 19.72
CA GLY A 206 -23.71 21.59 20.45
C GLY A 206 -23.44 21.46 21.95
N ASP A 207 -22.17 21.32 22.33
CA ASP A 207 -21.73 21.93 23.58
C ASP A 207 -21.68 23.44 23.32
N GLY A 208 -22.57 24.17 23.98
CA GLY A 208 -22.48 25.62 24.06
C GLY A 208 -21.28 25.99 24.93
N GLU A 209 -20.16 26.33 24.31
CA GLU A 209 -19.26 27.32 24.86
C GLU A 209 -19.53 28.64 24.13
N GLN A 210 -20.01 29.61 24.92
CA GLN A 210 -20.21 31.00 24.52
C GLN A 210 -18.87 31.64 24.14
N ASP A 211 -18.88 32.29 22.98
CA ASP A 211 -18.36 33.61 22.66
C ASP A 211 -17.12 34.12 23.42
N ASP A 212 -16.04 34.36 22.68
CA ASP A 212 -15.44 35.69 22.71
C ASP A 212 -15.39 36.23 21.28
N GLU A 213 -16.14 37.31 21.09
CA GLU A 213 -16.21 38.16 19.90
C GLU A 213 -14.84 38.79 19.62
N GLU A 214 -14.33 38.65 18.40
CA GLU A 214 -13.69 39.76 17.72
C GLU A 214 -14.29 39.83 16.30
N GLU A 215 -15.29 40.71 16.17
CA GLU A 215 -15.71 41.25 14.89
C GLU A 215 -14.54 42.07 14.32
N GLU A 216 -13.98 41.60 13.20
CA GLU A 216 -13.36 42.51 12.23
C GLU A 216 -14.27 42.51 11.00
N ASP A 217 -15.21 43.46 11.03
CA ASP A 217 -15.78 44.08 9.84
C ASP A 217 -14.62 44.68 9.03
N ASP A 218 -14.32 44.11 7.87
CA ASP A 218 -13.80 44.88 6.73
C ASP A 218 -14.54 44.37 5.48
N ASP A 219 -15.66 45.05 5.21
CA ASP A 219 -16.28 45.16 3.90
C ASP A 219 -15.26 45.77 2.93
N ASP A 220 -14.69 44.97 2.04
CA ASP A 220 -14.28 45.43 0.71
C ASP A 220 -14.78 44.40 -0.31
N GLU A 221 -15.98 44.68 -0.82
CA GLU A 221 -16.56 44.06 -2.02
C GLU A 221 -15.69 44.40 -3.24
N ASP A 222 -14.68 43.59 -3.52
CA ASP A 222 -14.17 43.44 -4.88
C ASP A 222 -14.86 42.21 -5.50
N GLU A 223 -15.98 42.44 -6.19
CA GLU A 223 -16.54 41.53 -7.18
C GLU A 223 -15.52 41.37 -8.33
N GLU A 224 -14.46 40.58 -8.11
CA GLU A 224 -13.76 39.95 -9.22
C GLU A 224 -14.65 38.80 -9.70
N GLU A 225 -15.27 38.99 -10.87
CA GLU A 225 -15.90 37.92 -11.64
C GLU A 225 -14.96 36.71 -11.65
N GLU A 226 -15.27 35.69 -10.83
CA GLU A 226 -14.66 34.37 -10.97
C GLU A 226 -15.05 33.87 -12.35
N GLU A 227 -14.19 34.10 -13.34
CA GLU A 227 -14.22 33.34 -14.58
C GLU A 227 -14.22 31.86 -14.17
N GLU A 228 -15.37 31.21 -14.32
CA GLU A 228 -15.54 29.78 -14.16
C GLU A 228 -14.68 29.11 -15.24
N TYR A 229 -13.39 28.95 -14.95
CA TYR A 229 -12.50 28.12 -15.74
C TYR A 229 -13.07 26.71 -15.64
N GLU A 230 -13.74 26.26 -16.69
CA GLU A 230 -14.03 24.85 -16.91
C GLU A 230 -12.66 24.14 -16.95
N TYR A 231 -12.20 23.65 -15.79
CA TYR A 231 -11.10 22.71 -15.69
C TYR A 231 -11.56 21.46 -16.43
N VAL A 232 -11.31 21.42 -17.73
CA VAL A 232 -11.29 20.16 -18.48
C VAL A 232 -10.16 19.38 -17.83
N ASP A 233 -10.50 18.32 -17.12
CA ASP A 233 -9.54 17.43 -16.49
C ASP A 233 -8.71 16.75 -17.59
N GLU A 234 -7.61 17.40 -17.97
CA GLU A 234 -6.67 16.87 -18.97
C GLU A 234 -6.13 15.50 -18.54
N GLU A 235 -6.22 15.10 -17.26
CA GLU A 235 -5.81 13.77 -16.79
C GLU A 235 -6.69 12.63 -17.32
N GLU A 236 -7.99 12.86 -17.58
CA GLU A 236 -8.87 11.81 -18.12
C GLU A 236 -8.47 11.37 -19.54
N GLU A 237 -7.91 12.28 -20.35
CA GLU A 237 -7.47 11.98 -21.72
C GLU A 237 -6.23 11.07 -21.73
N TYR A 238 -5.33 11.22 -20.74
CA TYR A 238 -4.12 10.40 -20.63
C TYR A 238 -4.30 9.10 -19.86
N ASP A 239 -5.47 8.88 -19.24
CA ASP A 239 -5.73 7.66 -18.48
C ASP A 239 -6.24 6.50 -19.37
N ARG A 240 -6.71 6.71 -20.61
CA ARG A 240 -7.29 5.63 -21.45
C ARG A 240 -6.50 5.33 -22.73
N GLY A 241 -6.88 4.25 -23.42
CA GLY A 241 -6.27 3.83 -24.69
C GLY A 241 -5.06 2.90 -24.56
N TYR A 242 -4.77 2.37 -23.37
CA TYR A 242 -3.74 1.35 -23.16
C TYR A 242 -4.25 -0.05 -23.57
N PRO A 243 -3.35 -1.00 -23.91
CA PRO A 243 -3.74 -2.38 -24.18
C PRO A 243 -4.53 -2.99 -23.02
N LEU A 244 -5.61 -3.71 -23.31
CA LEU A 244 -6.48 -4.27 -22.28
C LEU A 244 -5.71 -5.16 -21.29
N VAL A 245 -5.84 -4.84 -20.00
CA VAL A 245 -5.38 -5.68 -18.88
C VAL A 245 -6.58 -5.86 -17.94
N ASP A 246 -6.98 -7.11 -17.73
CA ASP A 246 -8.22 -7.47 -17.01
C ASP A 246 -9.46 -6.71 -17.50
N GLY A 247 -9.53 -6.43 -18.80
CA GLY A 247 -10.63 -5.69 -19.42
C GLY A 247 -10.58 -4.18 -19.22
N SER A 248 -9.53 -3.63 -18.61
CA SER A 248 -9.30 -2.19 -18.48
C SER A 248 -8.32 -1.68 -19.52
N ASP A 249 -8.68 -0.60 -20.20
CA ASP A 249 -7.82 0.19 -21.07
C ASP A 249 -7.15 1.36 -20.33
N ARG A 250 -7.34 1.44 -19.01
CA ARG A 250 -6.78 2.51 -18.19
C ARG A 250 -5.26 2.40 -18.05
N ARG A 251 -4.58 3.50 -17.77
CA ARG A 251 -3.17 3.53 -17.37
C ARG A 251 -3.04 2.69 -16.10
N TYR A 252 -3.77 3.08 -15.07
CA TYR A 252 -3.83 2.37 -13.80
C TYR A 252 -4.94 1.32 -13.78
N VAL A 253 -4.56 0.05 -13.58
CA VAL A 253 -5.48 -1.09 -13.59
C VAL A 253 -5.77 -1.66 -12.20
N GLY A 254 -5.40 -0.91 -11.15
CA GLY A 254 -5.67 -1.31 -9.77
C GLY A 254 -4.74 -2.40 -9.24
N TRP A 255 -3.65 -2.70 -9.95
CA TRP A 255 -2.65 -3.67 -9.54
C TRP A 255 -1.37 -3.53 -10.36
N MET A 256 -0.25 -4.02 -9.83
CA MET A 256 1.00 -4.18 -10.59
C MET A 256 1.82 -5.38 -10.08
N TYR A 257 2.78 -5.85 -10.88
CA TYR A 257 3.74 -6.85 -10.43
C TYR A 257 4.88 -6.20 -9.66
N CYS A 258 5.28 -6.84 -8.56
CA CYS A 258 6.41 -6.46 -7.73
C CYS A 258 7.36 -7.63 -7.55
N ASN A 259 8.64 -7.32 -7.50
CA ASN A 259 9.68 -8.26 -7.16
C ASN A 259 9.73 -8.47 -5.65
N ALA A 260 10.01 -9.69 -5.21
CA ALA A 260 9.86 -10.08 -3.82
C ALA A 260 11.00 -9.61 -2.91
N TRP A 261 12.15 -9.23 -3.46
CA TRP A 261 13.28 -8.71 -2.66
C TRP A 261 13.03 -7.31 -2.10
N CYS A 262 11.93 -6.67 -2.48
CA CYS A 262 11.50 -5.37 -1.97
C CYS A 262 10.10 -5.42 -1.34
N VAL A 263 9.72 -6.57 -0.75
CA VAL A 263 8.38 -6.79 -0.18
C VAL A 263 8.12 -5.94 1.08
N ALA A 264 9.15 -5.65 1.88
CA ALA A 264 9.01 -4.70 2.98
C ALA A 264 9.05 -3.26 2.42
N GLY A 265 9.94 -2.96 1.48
CA GLY A 265 10.04 -1.63 0.87
C GLY A 265 8.79 -1.20 0.11
N ILE A 266 8.08 -2.12 -0.55
CA ILE A 266 6.79 -1.80 -1.18
C ILE A 266 5.74 -1.47 -0.12
N TYR A 267 5.73 -2.14 1.04
CA TYR A 267 4.82 -1.80 2.14
C TYR A 267 5.07 -0.36 2.61
N GLU A 268 6.33 0.04 2.79
CA GLU A 268 6.68 1.43 3.10
C GLU A 268 6.17 2.41 2.03
N MET A 269 6.43 2.11 0.75
CA MET A 269 6.06 2.98 -0.37
C MET A 269 4.53 3.21 -0.43
N LEU A 270 3.75 2.16 -0.16
CA LEU A 270 2.29 2.20 -0.22
C LEU A 270 1.64 3.08 0.87
N HIS A 271 2.41 3.61 1.82
CA HIS A 271 1.95 4.67 2.73
C HIS A 271 1.91 6.07 2.07
N ASN A 272 2.40 6.24 0.84
CA ASN A 272 2.31 7.51 0.13
C ASN A 272 0.86 7.82 -0.29
N THR A 273 0.54 9.12 -0.39
CA THR A 273 -0.79 9.61 -0.76
C THR A 273 -1.24 9.10 -2.13
N ASP A 274 -0.31 9.05 -3.09
CA ASP A 274 -0.57 8.57 -4.46
C ASP A 274 -0.78 7.04 -4.52
N GLY A 275 -0.45 6.33 -3.43
CA GLY A 275 -0.64 4.89 -3.32
C GLY A 275 0.08 4.10 -4.41
N LEU A 276 -0.61 3.10 -4.95
CA LEU A 276 -0.07 2.22 -6.00
C LEU A 276 -0.08 2.87 -7.40
N ASP A 277 -0.81 3.98 -7.60
CA ASP A 277 -0.87 4.71 -8.89
C ASP A 277 0.17 5.84 -9.00
N ASP A 278 1.16 5.86 -8.10
CA ASP A 278 2.25 6.84 -8.15
C ASP A 278 2.92 6.86 -9.54
N TYR A 279 2.99 8.04 -10.16
CA TYR A 279 3.58 8.24 -11.48
C TYR A 279 5.04 7.79 -11.59
N GLY A 280 5.79 7.85 -10.49
CA GLY A 280 7.19 7.42 -10.44
C GLY A 280 7.38 5.91 -10.35
N SER A 281 6.47 5.22 -9.66
CA SER A 281 6.64 3.84 -9.23
C SER A 281 5.72 2.85 -9.94
N TYR A 282 4.55 3.28 -10.41
CA TYR A 282 3.62 2.38 -11.09
C TYR A 282 4.18 1.87 -12.41
N LEU A 283 4.21 0.55 -12.55
CA LEU A 283 4.56 -0.13 -13.79
C LEU A 283 3.37 -0.96 -14.26
N ARG A 284 2.80 -0.52 -15.38
CA ARG A 284 1.67 -1.22 -15.98
C ARG A 284 2.07 -2.65 -16.37
N PRO A 285 1.27 -3.66 -16.00
CA PRO A 285 1.51 -5.04 -16.40
C PRO A 285 1.70 -5.18 -17.93
N PRO A 286 2.63 -6.03 -18.39
CA PRO A 286 3.39 -7.03 -17.62
C PRO A 286 4.66 -6.53 -16.93
N GLY A 287 4.90 -5.21 -16.82
CA GLY A 287 6.08 -4.66 -16.13
C GLY A 287 6.19 -5.07 -14.66
N ILE A 288 7.41 -5.27 -14.16
CA ILE A 288 7.69 -5.67 -12.77
C ILE A 288 8.47 -4.56 -12.05
N TRP A 289 7.93 -4.08 -10.95
CA TRP A 289 8.61 -3.14 -10.06
C TRP A 289 9.60 -3.86 -9.13
N PRO A 290 10.78 -3.28 -8.79
CA PRO A 290 11.31 -2.01 -9.26
C PRO A 290 12.07 -2.15 -10.59
N GLY A 291 12.00 -1.10 -11.41
CA GLY A 291 12.77 -0.94 -12.66
C GLY A 291 11.96 -1.15 -13.94
N LYS A 292 12.21 -0.32 -14.95
CA LYS A 292 11.42 -0.29 -16.20
C LYS A 292 11.78 -1.41 -17.20
N ASP A 293 12.90 -2.11 -16.97
CA ASP A 293 13.45 -3.08 -17.92
C ASP A 293 13.01 -4.54 -17.64
N ARG A 294 12.19 -4.76 -16.60
CA ARG A 294 11.68 -6.09 -16.25
C ARG A 294 10.23 -6.24 -16.68
N SER A 295 9.94 -7.41 -17.23
CA SER A 295 8.59 -7.85 -17.57
C SER A 295 8.38 -9.26 -17.05
N MET A 296 7.12 -9.60 -16.74
CA MET A 296 6.74 -10.98 -16.44
C MET A 296 7.18 -11.93 -17.55
N PRO A 297 7.71 -13.11 -17.21
CA PRO A 297 8.05 -14.15 -18.19
C PRO A 297 6.82 -14.54 -19.00
N THR A 298 6.93 -14.52 -20.33
CA THR A 298 5.88 -14.96 -21.27
C THR A 298 5.70 -16.47 -21.27
#